data_AF-A0A2I6QIA7-F1
#
_entry.id   AF-A0A2I6QIA7-F1
#
_cell.length_a   1.000
_cell.length_b   1.000
_cell.length_c   1.000
_cell.angle_alpha   90.00
_cell.angle_beta   90.00
_cell.angle_gamma   90.00
#
_symmetry.space_group_name_H-M   'P 1'
#
loop_
_entity.id
_entity.type
_entity.pdbx_description
1 polymer ?
#
loop_
_entity_poly.entity_id
_entity_poly.type
_entity_poly.pdbx_seq_one_letter_code
_entity_poly.pdbx_strand_id
1 'polypeptide(L)'
;MSNTGLAILMAAAVCLFSCKPSGEGHPKAILGAILIDGEGGPPLSNSVVIVADGRIHAAGPPSGIPIPADADRINGSGKFLIPAPLDVSQGAKLIRPASLAQARADVAKMVADKSTVIHMAKLPPEVAEAVLEDARAANLPVIATISTQAEARFLVDHGASGFVGMIRDTEDLDHDFVANLRNLRIFFAPALSSAGPSLDVAKRNTQRLFQAGIPIAVAAGGGDRQQEMRLLADAGLPPLDVIVAATRNTAAALRLEDAGVIAPGKRADMLLLSGNPAEDLGNLTQVAMRIGDR
;
A
#
# COMPACT_ATOMS: atom_id res chain seq x y z
N MET A 1 -77.05 -18.16 -28.99
CA MET A 1 -76.56 -18.72 -27.71
C MET A 1 -75.10 -19.10 -27.95
N SER A 2 -74.16 -18.28 -27.49
CA SER A 2 -73.26 -18.60 -26.36
C SER A 2 -72.44 -19.88 -26.60
N ASN A 3 -71.12 -19.98 -26.43
CA ASN A 3 -69.99 -19.10 -26.16
C ASN A 3 -68.76 -20.06 -26.11
N THR A 4 -67.54 -19.53 -26.04
CA THR A 4 -66.26 -20.22 -25.67
C THR A 4 -65.57 -21.04 -26.78
N GLY A 5 -64.29 -20.87 -27.08
CA GLY A 5 -63.26 -19.95 -26.59
C GLY A 5 -62.00 -20.12 -27.45
N LEU A 6 -61.47 -19.02 -28.00
CA LEU A 6 -60.21 -19.02 -28.76
C LEU A 6 -59.18 -18.28 -27.91
N ALA A 7 -58.27 -19.05 -27.30
CA ALA A 7 -57.15 -18.51 -26.55
C ALA A 7 -56.09 -17.95 -27.51
N ILE A 8 -55.88 -16.64 -27.48
CA ILE A 8 -54.79 -15.96 -28.19
C ILE A 8 -53.52 -16.17 -27.37
N LEU A 9 -52.57 -16.95 -27.90
CA LEU A 9 -51.20 -17.01 -27.37
C LEU A 9 -50.49 -15.68 -27.67
N MET A 10 -50.29 -14.85 -26.64
CA MET A 10 -49.33 -13.75 -26.68
C MET A 10 -47.91 -14.35 -26.60
N ALA A 11 -47.15 -14.24 -27.68
CA ALA A 11 -45.71 -14.48 -27.65
C ALA A 11 -45.04 -13.28 -26.95
N ALA A 12 -44.66 -13.44 -25.69
CA ALA A 12 -43.81 -12.50 -24.99
C ALA A 12 -42.40 -12.55 -25.59
N ALA A 13 -42.00 -11.49 -26.28
CA ALA A 13 -40.62 -11.29 -26.70
C ALA A 13 -39.74 -11.15 -25.45
N VAL A 14 -39.01 -12.22 -25.11
CA VAL A 14 -37.94 -12.16 -24.13
C VAL A 14 -36.80 -11.36 -24.77
N CYS A 15 -36.81 -10.04 -24.55
CA CYS A 15 -35.62 -9.22 -24.76
C CYS A 15 -34.56 -9.72 -23.79
N LEU A 16 -33.66 -10.57 -24.28
CA LEU A 16 -32.37 -10.82 -23.65
C LEU A 16 -31.65 -9.48 -23.60
N PHE A 17 -31.75 -8.78 -22.47
CA PHE A 17 -30.85 -7.69 -22.14
C PHE A 17 -29.45 -8.30 -22.09
N SER A 18 -28.73 -8.16 -23.20
CA SER A 18 -27.30 -8.39 -23.23
C SER A 18 -26.69 -7.42 -22.22
N CYS A 19 -26.22 -7.94 -21.09
CA CYS A 19 -25.37 -7.20 -20.19
C CYS A 19 -24.15 -6.75 -21.00
N LYS A 20 -24.14 -5.48 -21.38
CA LYS A 20 -22.93 -4.82 -21.87
C LYS A 20 -21.90 -4.95 -20.74
N PRO A 21 -20.74 -5.62 -20.93
CA PRO A 21 -19.67 -5.50 -19.96
C PRO A 21 -19.29 -4.02 -19.90
N SER A 22 -19.40 -3.45 -18.71
CA SER A 22 -19.02 -2.08 -18.45
C SER A 22 -17.50 -1.98 -18.49
N GLY A 23 -16.98 -1.50 -19.62
CA GLY A 23 -15.71 -0.77 -19.70
C GLY A 23 -14.44 -1.57 -20.01
N GLU A 24 -14.39 -2.30 -21.11
CA GLU A 24 -13.09 -2.76 -21.65
C GLU A 24 -12.56 -1.69 -22.62
N GLY A 25 -11.72 -0.78 -22.09
CA GLY A 25 -10.84 0.00 -22.95
C GLY A 25 -9.86 -0.93 -23.65
N HIS A 26 -9.36 -0.53 -24.83
CA HIS A 26 -8.33 -1.30 -25.53
C HIS A 26 -7.15 -1.60 -24.59
N PRO A 27 -6.52 -2.78 -24.68
CA PRO A 27 -5.36 -3.11 -23.86
C PRO A 27 -4.28 -2.04 -24.05
N LYS A 28 -3.51 -1.72 -23.01
CA LYS A 28 -2.42 -0.74 -23.07
C LYS A 28 -1.09 -1.46 -23.05
N ALA A 29 -0.19 -1.05 -23.92
CA ALA A 29 1.17 -1.59 -23.97
C ALA A 29 2.18 -0.46 -23.74
N ILE A 30 2.86 -0.48 -22.60
CA ILE A 30 3.94 0.46 -22.27
C ILE A 30 5.24 -0.15 -22.78
N LEU A 31 5.91 0.55 -23.70
CA LEU A 31 7.03 0.01 -24.47
C LEU A 31 8.32 0.79 -24.21
N GLY A 32 9.39 0.10 -23.82
CA GLY A 32 10.75 0.63 -23.75
C GLY A 32 11.08 1.41 -22.48
N ALA A 33 10.23 1.38 -21.46
CA ALA A 33 10.50 2.03 -20.17
C ALA A 33 11.61 1.32 -19.38
N ILE A 34 12.26 2.07 -18.49
CA ILE A 34 13.04 1.49 -17.40
C ILE A 34 12.04 1.14 -16.29
N LEU A 35 11.88 -0.15 -16.01
CA LEU A 35 10.93 -0.65 -15.03
C LEU A 35 11.59 -0.74 -13.65
N ILE A 36 11.02 -0.07 -12.66
CA ILE A 36 11.30 -0.26 -11.24
C ILE A 36 10.05 -0.90 -10.66
N ASP A 37 10.04 -2.23 -10.57
CA ASP A 37 8.82 -3.03 -10.33
C ASP A 37 8.29 -2.98 -8.90
N GLY A 38 9.07 -2.48 -7.93
CA GLY A 38 8.72 -2.46 -6.51
C GLY A 38 9.18 -3.68 -5.72
N GLU A 39 9.89 -4.64 -6.34
CA GLU A 39 10.44 -5.81 -5.67
C GLU A 39 11.81 -5.55 -5.01
N GLY A 40 12.42 -4.40 -5.29
CA GLY A 40 13.73 -4.01 -4.75
C GLY A 40 14.92 -4.58 -5.52
N GLY A 41 14.67 -5.21 -6.67
CA GLY A 41 15.71 -5.58 -7.63
C GLY A 41 16.25 -4.39 -8.42
N PRO A 42 17.31 -4.58 -9.22
CA PRO A 42 17.81 -3.55 -10.10
C PRO A 42 16.76 -3.16 -11.16
N PRO A 43 16.70 -1.88 -11.58
CA PRO A 43 15.79 -1.44 -12.62
C PRO A 43 16.02 -2.19 -13.95
N LEU A 44 14.94 -2.55 -14.64
CA LEU A 44 14.99 -3.30 -15.90
C LEU A 44 14.80 -2.37 -17.12
N SER A 45 15.86 -2.19 -17.90
CA SER A 45 15.83 -1.38 -19.12
C SER A 45 15.03 -2.02 -20.25
N ASN A 46 14.46 -1.17 -21.12
CA ASN A 46 13.72 -1.57 -22.32
C ASN A 46 12.57 -2.55 -22.04
N SER A 47 11.84 -2.34 -20.95
CA SER A 47 10.75 -3.23 -20.53
C SER A 47 9.48 -3.05 -21.35
N VAL A 48 8.67 -4.11 -21.40
CA VAL A 48 7.30 -4.10 -21.90
C VAL A 48 6.35 -4.41 -20.73
N VAL A 49 5.30 -3.61 -20.59
CA VAL A 49 4.21 -3.86 -19.63
C VAL A 49 2.88 -3.82 -20.37
N ILE A 50 2.08 -4.87 -20.22
CA ILE A 50 0.75 -5.03 -20.82
C ILE A 50 -0.30 -4.89 -19.72
N VAL A 51 -1.27 -4.02 -19.94
CA VAL A 51 -2.40 -3.77 -19.05
C VAL A 51 -3.70 -4.00 -19.80
N ALA A 52 -4.62 -4.74 -19.19
CA ALA A 52 -6.00 -4.86 -19.65
C ALA A 52 -6.90 -5.03 -18.42
N ASP A 53 -8.12 -4.47 -18.49
CA ASP A 53 -9.14 -4.59 -17.43
C ASP A 53 -8.66 -4.14 -16.05
N GLY A 54 -7.86 -3.06 -16.03
CA GLY A 54 -7.26 -2.51 -14.82
C GLY A 54 -6.19 -3.41 -14.18
N ARG A 55 -5.75 -4.48 -14.86
CA ARG A 55 -4.76 -5.44 -14.37
C ARG A 55 -3.55 -5.57 -15.28
N ILE A 56 -2.41 -5.82 -14.65
CA ILE A 56 -1.16 -6.10 -15.32
C ILE A 56 -1.22 -7.54 -15.82
N HIS A 57 -1.15 -7.73 -17.13
CA HIS A 57 -1.14 -9.06 -17.76
C HIS A 57 0.28 -9.60 -17.90
N ALA A 58 1.25 -8.74 -18.22
CA ALA A 58 2.65 -9.09 -18.37
C ALA A 58 3.54 -7.88 -18.04
N ALA A 59 4.72 -8.12 -17.47
CA ALA A 59 5.74 -7.11 -17.21
C ALA A 59 7.12 -7.77 -17.27
N GLY A 60 8.08 -7.16 -17.97
CA GLY A 60 9.44 -7.68 -18.07
C GLY A 60 10.14 -7.32 -19.37
N PRO A 61 11.21 -8.07 -19.76
CA PRO A 61 11.90 -7.86 -21.02
C PRO A 61 10.96 -8.09 -22.22
N PRO A 62 11.22 -7.46 -23.39
CA PRO A 62 10.37 -7.65 -24.57
C PRO A 62 10.34 -9.09 -25.07
N SER A 63 11.43 -9.84 -24.84
CA SER A 63 11.54 -11.25 -25.21
C SER A 63 10.50 -12.07 -24.45
N GLY A 64 9.47 -12.52 -25.16
CA GLY A 64 8.43 -13.39 -24.60
C GLY A 64 7.14 -12.67 -24.17
N ILE A 65 7.03 -11.36 -24.35
CA ILE A 65 5.79 -10.61 -24.10
C ILE A 65 5.13 -10.24 -25.44
N PRO A 66 4.10 -10.97 -25.90
CA PRO A 66 3.37 -10.59 -27.10
C PRO A 66 2.59 -9.31 -26.87
N ILE A 67 2.76 -8.34 -27.76
CA ILE A 67 2.00 -7.08 -27.74
C ILE A 67 0.71 -7.28 -28.54
N PRO A 68 -0.48 -7.12 -27.95
CA PRO A 68 -1.74 -7.21 -28.68
C PRO A 68 -1.80 -6.22 -29.84
N ALA A 69 -2.37 -6.64 -30.98
CA ALA A 69 -2.39 -5.83 -32.20
C ALA A 69 -3.25 -4.56 -32.07
N ASP A 70 -4.30 -4.65 -31.26
CA ASP A 70 -5.27 -3.60 -30.94
C ASP A 70 -4.87 -2.75 -29.73
N ALA A 71 -3.70 -3.00 -29.13
CA ALA A 71 -3.26 -2.29 -27.94
C ALA A 71 -2.94 -0.81 -28.21
N ASP A 72 -3.38 0.06 -27.30
CA ASP A 72 -2.91 1.43 -27.17
C ASP A 72 -1.42 1.41 -26.81
N ARG A 73 -0.56 1.83 -27.74
CA ARG A 73 0.89 1.83 -27.55
C ARG A 73 1.34 3.12 -26.85
N ILE A 74 1.97 2.97 -25.70
CA ILE A 74 2.51 4.06 -24.89
C ILE A 74 4.04 4.01 -24.98
N ASN A 75 4.64 5.11 -25.45
CA ASN A 75 6.10 5.21 -25.56
C ASN A 75 6.76 5.51 -24.20
N GLY A 76 7.32 4.46 -23.59
CA GLY A 76 8.09 4.51 -22.35
C GLY A 76 9.57 4.80 -22.55
N SER A 77 10.07 4.91 -23.78
CA SER A 77 11.51 5.15 -24.03
C SER A 77 12.00 6.41 -23.31
N GLY A 78 13.13 6.26 -22.61
CA GLY A 78 13.74 7.33 -21.80
C GLY A 78 12.97 7.69 -20.52
N LYS A 79 11.96 6.90 -20.14
CA LYS A 79 11.13 7.14 -18.95
C LYS A 79 11.22 5.97 -17.97
N PHE A 80 10.75 6.21 -16.75
CA PHE A 80 10.79 5.27 -15.64
C PHE A 80 9.37 4.87 -15.26
N LEU A 81 9.07 3.58 -15.24
CA LEU A 81 7.77 3.05 -14.84
C LEU A 81 7.87 2.46 -13.44
N ILE A 82 7.05 2.96 -12.52
CA ILE A 82 7.04 2.53 -11.11
C ILE A 82 5.61 2.21 -10.64
N PRO A 83 5.39 1.31 -9.65
CA PRO A 83 4.10 1.23 -8.98
C PRO A 83 3.76 2.57 -8.34
N ALA A 84 2.49 2.93 -8.32
CA ALA A 84 2.03 4.14 -7.65
C ALA A 84 2.34 4.05 -6.14
N PRO A 85 3.03 5.04 -5.54
CA PRO A 85 3.28 5.07 -4.10
C PRO A 85 1.99 5.07 -3.29
N LEU A 86 1.99 4.34 -2.18
CA LEU A 86 0.90 4.20 -1.21
C LEU A 86 1.26 4.90 0.10
N ASP A 87 0.27 5.08 0.99
CA ASP A 87 0.45 5.68 2.32
C ASP A 87 -0.39 4.91 3.33
N VAL A 88 0.24 4.39 4.39
CA VAL A 88 -0.46 3.71 5.49
C VAL A 88 -1.51 4.63 6.13
N SER A 89 -1.21 5.92 6.29
CA SER A 89 -2.10 6.90 6.93
C SER A 89 -3.35 7.20 6.11
N GLN A 90 -3.31 6.97 4.79
CA GLN A 90 -4.47 7.11 3.92
C GLN A 90 -5.21 5.78 3.70
N GLY A 91 -4.48 4.65 3.75
CA GLY A 91 -5.02 3.32 3.49
C GLY A 91 -5.63 2.63 4.71
N ALA A 92 -5.21 2.97 5.92
CA ALA A 92 -5.72 2.40 7.17
C ALA A 92 -6.62 3.41 7.89
N LYS A 93 -7.79 2.95 8.34
CA LYS A 93 -8.73 3.81 9.06
C LYS A 93 -8.31 3.95 10.53
N LEU A 94 -8.15 5.19 10.96
CA LEU A 94 -7.67 5.55 12.29
C LEU A 94 -8.80 5.59 13.33
N ILE A 95 -8.65 4.85 14.42
CA ILE A 95 -9.55 4.85 15.58
C ILE A 95 -8.90 5.49 16.80
N ARG A 96 -9.74 6.12 17.65
CA ARG A 96 -9.33 6.83 18.88
C ARG A 96 -10.33 6.60 20.02
N PRO A 97 -10.58 5.34 20.43
CA PRO A 97 -11.55 5.06 21.47
C PRO A 97 -11.14 5.70 22.81
N ALA A 98 -12.08 6.35 23.48
CA ALA A 98 -11.85 6.98 24.79
C ALA A 98 -12.19 6.07 25.98
N SER A 99 -12.72 4.86 25.72
CA SER A 99 -13.15 3.92 26.74
C SER A 99 -13.16 2.48 26.20
N LEU A 100 -13.23 1.50 27.10
CA LEU A 100 -13.35 0.07 26.74
C LEU A 100 -14.61 -0.21 25.90
N ALA A 101 -15.73 0.45 26.22
CA ALA A 101 -16.97 0.30 25.46
C ALA A 101 -16.82 0.85 24.03
N GLN A 102 -16.13 1.99 23.88
CA GLN A 102 -15.86 2.56 22.56
C GLN A 102 -14.87 1.70 21.76
N ALA A 103 -13.85 1.13 22.40
CA ALA A 103 -12.89 0.23 21.75
C ALA A 103 -13.60 -0.96 21.08
N ARG A 104 -14.46 -1.65 21.83
CA ARG A 104 -15.30 -2.75 21.33
C ARG A 104 -16.18 -2.32 20.15
N ALA A 105 -16.85 -1.17 20.28
CA ALA A 105 -17.72 -0.64 19.24
C ALA A 105 -16.94 -0.27 17.96
N ASP A 106 -15.77 0.36 18.10
CA ASP A 106 -14.91 0.73 16.99
C ASP A 106 -14.40 -0.51 16.25
N VAL A 107 -13.90 -1.53 16.95
CA VAL A 107 -13.45 -2.79 16.32
C VAL A 107 -14.60 -3.49 15.60
N ALA A 108 -15.77 -3.60 16.23
CA ALA A 108 -16.95 -4.19 15.60
C ALA A 108 -17.36 -3.44 14.32
N LYS A 109 -17.27 -2.10 14.32
CA LYS A 109 -17.49 -1.28 13.13
C LYS A 109 -16.44 -1.56 12.04
N MET A 110 -15.17 -1.69 12.40
CA MET A 110 -14.10 -1.99 11.43
C MET A 110 -14.33 -3.33 10.73
N VAL A 111 -14.79 -4.35 11.46
CA VAL A 111 -15.20 -5.64 10.92
C VAL A 111 -16.41 -5.50 9.99
N ALA A 112 -17.44 -4.77 10.42
CA ALA A 112 -18.64 -4.53 9.60
C ALA A 112 -18.33 -3.78 8.29
N ASP A 113 -17.41 -2.82 8.36
CA ASP A 113 -16.91 -2.05 7.20
C ASP A 113 -15.95 -2.89 6.32
N LYS A 114 -15.66 -4.15 6.70
CA LYS A 114 -14.68 -5.04 6.03
C LYS A 114 -13.30 -4.41 5.87
N SER A 115 -12.89 -3.65 6.88
CA SER A 115 -11.54 -3.07 6.92
C SER A 115 -10.52 -4.21 6.92
N THR A 116 -9.40 -4.01 6.24
CA THR A 116 -8.31 -5.00 6.17
C THR A 116 -7.30 -4.86 7.31
N VAL A 117 -7.26 -3.69 7.94
CA VAL A 117 -6.36 -3.33 9.03
C VAL A 117 -6.94 -2.19 9.88
N ILE A 118 -6.61 -2.16 11.16
CA ILE A 118 -6.89 -1.03 12.06
C ILE A 118 -5.64 -0.17 12.19
N HIS A 119 -5.77 1.15 12.08
CA HIS A 119 -4.77 2.08 12.62
C HIS A 119 -5.27 2.63 13.95
N MET A 120 -4.51 2.44 15.02
CA MET A 120 -4.86 2.87 16.37
C MET A 120 -3.99 4.06 16.78
N ALA A 121 -4.60 5.12 17.32
CA ALA A 121 -3.84 6.20 17.93
C ALA A 121 -3.17 5.77 19.23
N LYS A 122 -2.44 6.68 19.88
CA LYS A 122 -2.00 6.47 21.26
C LYS A 122 -3.19 6.43 22.20
N LEU A 123 -3.25 5.40 23.04
CA LEU A 123 -4.35 5.15 23.97
C LEU A 123 -3.79 4.80 25.36
N PRO A 124 -4.59 4.93 26.43
CA PRO A 124 -4.30 4.30 27.71
C PRO A 124 -4.10 2.77 27.55
N PRO A 125 -3.17 2.13 28.29
CA PRO A 125 -2.84 0.71 28.12
C PRO A 125 -4.07 -0.21 28.14
N GLU A 126 -5.00 0.01 29.06
CA GLU A 126 -6.21 -0.79 29.22
C GLU A 126 -7.15 -0.70 28.00
N VAL A 127 -7.19 0.45 27.33
CA VAL A 127 -7.99 0.63 26.12
C VAL A 127 -7.27 0.05 24.90
N ALA A 128 -5.95 0.21 24.83
CA ALA A 128 -5.12 -0.39 23.78
C ALA A 128 -5.21 -1.92 23.80
N GLU A 129 -5.10 -2.53 24.99
CA GLU A 129 -5.26 -3.96 25.19
C GLU A 129 -6.63 -4.43 24.69
N ALA A 130 -7.73 -3.78 25.10
CA ALA A 130 -9.06 -4.15 24.64
C ALA A 130 -9.21 -4.10 23.10
N VAL A 131 -8.65 -3.07 22.44
CA VAL A 131 -8.62 -3.02 20.97
C VAL A 131 -7.86 -4.22 20.38
N LEU A 132 -6.66 -4.51 20.90
CA LEU A 132 -5.82 -5.60 20.41
C LEU A 132 -6.46 -6.97 20.63
N GLU A 133 -7.10 -7.19 21.77
CA GLU A 133 -7.82 -8.43 22.08
C GLU A 133 -8.99 -8.67 21.13
N ASP A 134 -9.86 -7.67 20.95
CA ASP A 134 -11.03 -7.77 20.08
C ASP A 134 -10.61 -7.89 18.61
N ALA A 135 -9.59 -7.13 18.18
CA ALA A 135 -9.07 -7.19 16.83
C ALA A 135 -8.44 -8.56 16.52
N ARG A 136 -7.70 -9.14 17.47
CA ARG A 136 -7.18 -10.51 17.38
C ARG A 136 -8.29 -11.54 17.28
N ALA A 137 -9.36 -11.42 18.09
CA ALA A 137 -10.52 -12.31 17.98
C ALA A 137 -11.22 -12.22 16.60
N ALA A 138 -11.14 -11.05 15.96
CA ALA A 138 -11.67 -10.81 14.62
C ALA A 138 -10.67 -11.11 13.47
N ASN A 139 -9.45 -11.58 13.76
CA ASN A 139 -8.35 -11.72 12.80
C ASN A 139 -8.02 -10.42 12.03
N LEU A 140 -8.18 -9.27 12.68
CA LEU A 140 -7.92 -7.97 12.09
C LEU A 140 -6.60 -7.41 12.62
N PRO A 141 -5.56 -7.26 11.77
CA PRO A 141 -4.27 -6.71 12.20
C PRO A 141 -4.39 -5.28 12.70
N VAL A 142 -3.56 -4.91 13.67
CA VAL A 142 -3.51 -3.56 14.24
C VAL A 142 -2.15 -2.92 13.96
N ILE A 143 -2.18 -1.70 13.44
CA ILE A 143 -1.04 -0.80 13.32
C ILE A 143 -1.21 0.24 14.41
N ALA A 144 -0.25 0.35 15.33
CA ALA A 144 -0.36 1.26 16.47
C ALA A 144 0.51 2.50 16.29
N THR A 145 0.06 3.64 16.83
CA THR A 145 0.86 4.87 16.83
C THR A 145 1.78 4.89 18.05
N ILE A 146 3.09 5.09 17.85
CA ILE A 146 4.07 5.10 18.94
C ILE A 146 4.98 6.33 18.90
N SER A 147 5.62 6.62 20.04
CA SER A 147 6.81 7.47 20.09
C SER A 147 7.91 6.99 21.04
N THR A 148 7.66 5.93 21.81
CA THR A 148 8.64 5.42 22.79
C THR A 148 8.95 3.95 22.60
N GLN A 149 10.12 3.51 23.04
CA GLN A 149 10.48 2.09 23.02
C GLN A 149 9.58 1.26 23.94
N ALA A 150 9.18 1.81 25.10
CA ALA A 150 8.29 1.14 26.05
C ALA A 150 6.89 0.91 25.47
N GLU A 151 6.32 1.90 24.77
CA GLU A 151 5.04 1.74 24.06
C GLU A 151 5.14 0.64 22.99
N ALA A 152 6.20 0.67 22.18
CA ALA A 152 6.39 -0.30 21.11
C ALA A 152 6.49 -1.72 21.67
N ARG A 153 7.26 -1.94 22.74
CA ARG A 153 7.36 -3.25 23.43
C ARG A 153 6.00 -3.74 23.91
N PHE A 154 5.31 -2.91 24.70
CA PHE A 154 3.98 -3.25 25.21
C PHE A 154 3.05 -3.67 24.07
N LEU A 155 2.99 -2.88 22.99
CA LEU A 155 2.10 -3.16 21.87
C LEU A 155 2.48 -4.41 21.08
N VAL A 156 3.78 -4.70 20.91
CA VAL A 156 4.25 -5.96 20.31
C VAL A 156 3.81 -7.16 21.15
N ASP A 157 4.01 -7.10 22.47
CA ASP A 157 3.66 -8.18 23.40
C ASP A 157 2.14 -8.48 23.39
N HIS A 158 1.33 -7.50 23.00
CA HIS A 158 -0.13 -7.62 22.90
C HIS A 158 -0.63 -7.83 21.46
N GLY A 159 0.27 -8.02 20.49
CA GLY A 159 -0.07 -8.46 19.13
C GLY A 159 -0.24 -7.36 18.08
N ALA A 160 0.31 -6.16 18.29
CA ALA A 160 0.42 -5.18 17.22
C ALA A 160 1.25 -5.73 16.05
N SER A 161 0.83 -5.44 14.83
CA SER A 161 1.45 -5.95 13.59
C SER A 161 2.44 -4.96 12.95
N GLY A 162 2.44 -3.72 13.41
CA GLY A 162 3.30 -2.66 12.90
C GLY A 162 3.02 -1.34 13.57
N PHE A 163 3.85 -0.35 13.24
CA PHE A 163 3.79 0.95 13.88
C PHE A 163 3.73 2.10 12.88
N VAL A 164 2.95 3.13 13.22
CA VAL A 164 3.07 4.47 12.64
C VAL A 164 3.78 5.37 13.66
N GLY A 165 4.80 6.10 13.21
CA GLY A 165 5.68 6.86 14.07
C GLY A 165 6.99 6.13 14.38
N MET A 166 7.88 6.83 15.09
CA MET A 166 9.19 6.31 15.48
C MET A 166 9.44 6.42 16.98
N ILE A 167 10.25 5.49 17.49
CA ILE A 167 10.89 5.54 18.79
C ILE A 167 11.80 6.78 18.83
N ARG A 168 11.51 7.70 19.73
CA ARG A 168 12.09 9.06 19.78
C ARG A 168 12.61 9.44 21.17
N ASP A 169 12.33 8.62 22.18
CA ASP A 169 12.75 8.80 23.57
C ASP A 169 14.15 8.24 23.84
N THR A 170 14.65 7.34 22.98
CA THR A 170 15.98 6.74 23.08
C THR A 170 16.56 6.44 21.70
N GLU A 171 17.89 6.39 21.62
CA GLU A 171 18.64 5.83 20.49
C GLU A 171 19.23 4.46 20.79
N ASP A 172 19.19 4.04 22.06
CA ASP A 172 19.59 2.72 22.51
C ASP A 172 18.42 1.75 22.28
N LEU A 173 18.38 1.25 21.04
CA LEU A 173 17.42 0.24 20.63
C LEU A 173 17.92 -1.13 21.11
N ASP A 174 17.21 -1.69 22.07
CA ASP A 174 17.57 -2.97 22.69
C ASP A 174 17.65 -4.09 21.66
N HIS A 175 18.75 -4.85 21.70
CA HIS A 175 19.03 -5.88 20.70
C HIS A 175 18.00 -7.02 20.67
N ASP A 176 17.52 -7.47 21.84
CA ASP A 176 16.54 -8.54 21.93
C ASP A 176 15.17 -8.06 21.44
N PHE A 177 14.83 -6.81 21.75
CA PHE A 177 13.65 -6.15 21.21
C PHE A 177 13.70 -6.08 19.67
N VAL A 178 14.81 -5.61 19.08
CA VAL A 178 14.96 -5.55 17.62
C VAL A 178 14.91 -6.95 16.98
N ALA A 179 15.52 -7.96 17.62
CA ALA A 179 15.43 -9.34 17.16
C ALA A 179 13.98 -9.86 17.19
N ASN A 180 13.23 -9.52 18.25
CA ASN A 180 11.82 -9.88 18.38
C ASN A 180 10.96 -9.22 17.28
N LEU A 181 11.18 -7.92 17.00
CA LEU A 181 10.51 -7.21 15.90
C LEU A 181 10.68 -7.95 14.57
N ARG A 182 11.89 -8.40 14.27
CA ARG A 182 12.20 -9.15 13.04
C ARG A 182 11.51 -10.51 13.01
N ASN A 183 11.56 -11.26 14.11
CA ASN A 183 10.95 -12.59 14.20
C ASN A 183 9.43 -12.55 14.02
N LEU A 184 8.79 -11.52 14.58
CA LEU A 184 7.35 -11.28 14.46
C LEU A 184 6.98 -10.57 13.15
N ARG A 185 7.96 -10.19 12.32
CA ARG A 185 7.80 -9.42 11.09
C ARG A 185 7.04 -8.11 11.30
N ILE A 186 7.31 -7.44 12.41
CA ILE A 186 6.80 -6.11 12.69
C ILE A 186 7.40 -5.13 11.69
N PHE A 187 6.58 -4.23 11.13
CA PHE A 187 7.06 -3.15 10.28
C PHE A 187 6.97 -1.79 11.00
N PHE A 188 7.76 -0.83 10.53
CA PHE A 188 7.65 0.58 10.94
C PHE A 188 7.29 1.46 9.76
N ALA A 189 6.33 2.35 9.94
CA ALA A 189 5.99 3.45 9.05
C ALA A 189 6.36 4.77 9.77
N PRO A 190 7.59 5.27 9.59
CA PRO A 190 8.21 6.22 10.51
C PRO A 190 7.47 7.54 10.76
N ALA A 191 6.73 8.05 9.78
CA ALA A 191 6.07 9.36 9.84
C ALA A 191 7.03 10.49 10.27
N LEU A 192 8.21 10.51 9.65
CA LEU A 192 9.28 11.47 9.91
C LEU A 192 8.80 12.92 9.72
N SER A 193 7.93 13.18 8.76
CA SER A 193 7.31 14.50 8.53
C SER A 193 6.59 15.05 9.77
N SER A 194 6.14 14.17 10.67
CA SER A 194 5.42 14.48 11.90
C SER A 194 6.28 14.32 13.17
N ALA A 195 7.59 14.09 13.02
CA ALA A 195 8.49 13.83 14.15
C ALA A 195 8.81 15.07 15.00
N GLY A 196 8.61 16.28 14.44
CA GLY A 196 8.82 17.55 15.14
C GLY A 196 10.27 17.72 15.63
N PRO A 197 10.50 18.21 16.86
CA PRO A 197 11.84 18.42 17.42
C PRO A 197 12.71 17.15 17.51
N SER A 198 12.09 15.97 17.46
CA SER A 198 12.78 14.67 17.55
C SER A 198 13.07 14.06 16.18
N LEU A 199 13.00 14.84 15.09
CA LEU A 199 13.24 14.35 13.72
C LEU A 199 14.59 13.65 13.58
N ASP A 200 15.65 14.21 14.14
CA ASP A 200 17.00 13.65 14.01
C ASP A 200 17.14 12.27 14.67
N VAL A 201 16.55 12.10 15.86
CA VAL A 201 16.48 10.80 16.55
C VAL A 201 15.64 9.82 15.73
N ALA A 202 14.48 10.27 15.24
CA ALA A 202 13.60 9.45 14.41
C ALA A 202 14.30 8.96 13.15
N LYS A 203 15.04 9.81 12.43
CA LYS A 203 15.82 9.45 11.23
C LYS A 203 16.88 8.41 11.55
N ARG A 204 17.68 8.62 12.60
CA ARG A 204 18.72 7.65 13.00
C ARG A 204 18.13 6.30 13.39
N ASN A 205 17.01 6.29 14.13
CA ASN A 205 16.34 5.03 14.49
C ASN A 205 15.68 4.36 13.28
N THR A 206 15.13 5.11 12.34
CA THR A 206 14.65 4.56 11.05
C THR A 206 15.78 3.84 10.33
N GLN A 207 16.96 4.47 10.24
CA GLN A 207 18.13 3.86 9.62
C GLN A 207 18.56 2.58 10.33
N ARG A 208 18.64 2.60 11.66
CA ARG A 208 19.03 1.44 12.48
C ARG A 208 18.07 0.26 12.26
N LEU A 209 16.76 0.50 12.31
CA LEU A 209 15.75 -0.53 12.09
C LEU A 209 15.80 -1.07 10.65
N PHE A 210 15.95 -0.20 9.66
CA PHE A 210 16.14 -0.61 8.27
C PHE A 210 17.37 -1.52 8.11
N GLN A 211 18.52 -1.12 8.65
CA GLN A 211 19.76 -1.91 8.63
C GLN A 211 19.64 -3.25 9.38
N ALA A 212 18.76 -3.33 10.38
CA ALA A 212 18.45 -4.56 11.10
C ALA A 212 17.50 -5.50 10.34
N GLY A 213 17.02 -5.10 9.15
CA GLY A 213 16.09 -5.87 8.33
C GLY A 213 14.63 -5.75 8.75
N ILE A 214 14.29 -4.72 9.53
CA ILE A 214 12.89 -4.41 9.85
C ILE A 214 12.25 -3.72 8.65
N PRO A 215 11.11 -4.21 8.13
CA PRO A 215 10.45 -3.59 6.99
C PRO A 215 10.04 -2.14 7.30
N ILE A 216 10.40 -1.24 6.39
CA ILE A 216 9.98 0.16 6.43
C ILE A 216 8.83 0.36 5.45
N ALA A 217 7.75 0.99 5.89
CA ALA A 217 6.63 1.44 5.09
C ALA A 217 6.53 2.98 5.12
N VAL A 218 5.63 3.55 4.32
CA VAL A 218 5.42 5.01 4.28
C VAL A 218 4.13 5.38 4.99
N ALA A 219 4.23 6.36 5.90
CA ALA A 219 3.10 7.01 6.53
C ALA A 219 3.37 8.52 6.56
N ALA A 220 2.55 9.34 5.91
CA ALA A 220 2.78 10.80 5.93
C ALA A 220 2.15 11.51 7.14
N GLY A 221 1.39 10.81 8.00
CA GLY A 221 0.78 11.40 9.19
C GLY A 221 -0.22 12.53 8.90
N GLY A 222 -0.81 12.54 7.69
CA GLY A 222 -1.66 13.64 7.19
C GLY A 222 -0.92 14.73 6.39
N GLY A 223 0.40 14.60 6.25
CA GLY A 223 1.24 15.46 5.41
C GLY A 223 1.44 14.95 3.97
N ASP A 224 2.43 15.51 3.29
CA ASP A 224 2.82 15.11 1.93
C ASP A 224 3.64 13.82 1.94
N ARG A 225 3.12 12.78 1.27
CA ARG A 225 3.82 11.49 1.08
C ARG A 225 5.18 11.65 0.41
N GLN A 226 5.32 12.57 -0.55
CA GLN A 226 6.60 12.79 -1.24
C GLN A 226 7.64 13.37 -0.28
N GLN A 227 7.22 14.23 0.64
CA GLN A 227 8.10 14.72 1.70
C GLN A 227 8.54 13.60 2.64
N GLU A 228 7.65 12.68 3.02
CA GLU A 228 8.02 11.52 3.84
C GLU A 228 9.07 10.65 3.13
N MET A 229 8.87 10.35 1.84
CA MET A 229 9.83 9.57 1.04
C MET A 229 11.21 10.26 0.98
N ARG A 230 11.26 11.58 0.78
CA ARG A 230 12.53 12.34 0.83
C ARG A 230 13.19 12.25 2.20
N LEU A 231 12.42 12.37 3.28
CA LEU A 231 12.95 12.24 4.65
C LEU A 231 13.50 10.85 4.95
N LEU A 232 12.92 9.79 4.37
CA LEU A 232 13.46 8.43 4.46
C LEU A 232 14.81 8.32 3.73
N ALA A 233 14.94 8.91 2.54
CA ALA A 233 16.24 8.97 1.86
C ALA A 233 17.26 9.79 2.66
N ASP A 234 16.85 10.92 3.22
CA ASP A 234 17.71 11.74 4.09
C ASP A 234 18.06 11.02 5.41
N ALA A 235 17.29 10.01 5.80
CA ALA A 235 17.59 9.12 6.93
C ALA A 235 18.60 8.03 6.55
N GLY A 236 18.97 7.91 5.28
CA GLY A 236 19.97 6.97 4.78
C GLY A 236 19.40 5.72 4.14
N LEU A 237 18.10 5.67 3.82
CA LEU A 237 17.54 4.62 2.97
C LEU A 237 17.90 4.90 1.50
N PRO A 238 18.41 3.92 0.73
CA PRO A 238 18.62 4.10 -0.70
C PRO A 238 17.30 4.41 -1.44
N PRO A 239 17.30 5.23 -2.52
CA PRO A 239 16.08 5.63 -3.21
C PRO A 239 15.20 4.46 -3.69
N LEU A 240 15.80 3.37 -4.18
CA LEU A 240 15.06 2.16 -4.57
C LEU A 240 14.38 1.49 -3.36
N ASP A 241 15.02 1.45 -2.20
CA ASP A 241 14.42 0.94 -0.96
C ASP A 241 13.29 1.85 -0.46
N VAL A 242 13.39 3.17 -0.67
CA VAL A 242 12.28 4.09 -0.38
C VAL A 242 11.09 3.83 -1.31
N ILE A 243 11.32 3.52 -2.59
CA ILE A 243 10.25 3.11 -3.50
C ILE A 243 9.61 1.82 -3.01
N VAL A 244 10.38 0.79 -2.64
CA VAL A 244 9.88 -0.45 -2.03
C VAL A 244 9.07 -0.18 -0.76
N ALA A 245 9.55 0.73 0.10
CA ALA A 245 8.84 1.13 1.31
C ALA A 245 7.48 1.74 0.97
N ALA A 246 7.44 2.63 -0.01
CA ALA A 246 6.22 3.31 -0.45
C ALA A 246 5.26 2.41 -1.25
N THR A 247 5.72 1.29 -1.81
CA THR A 247 4.91 0.42 -2.65
C THR A 247 4.66 -0.91 -1.97
N ARG A 248 5.51 -1.93 -2.18
CA ARG A 248 5.34 -3.31 -1.69
C ARG A 248 5.12 -3.37 -0.18
N ASN A 249 5.97 -2.68 0.60
CA ASN A 249 5.87 -2.78 2.07
C ASN A 249 4.62 -2.09 2.60
N THR A 250 4.23 -0.96 2.01
CA THR A 250 2.99 -0.27 2.38
C THR A 250 1.75 -1.05 1.93
N ALA A 251 1.77 -1.69 0.76
CA ALA A 251 0.71 -2.61 0.33
C ALA A 251 0.57 -3.79 1.32
N ALA A 252 1.69 -4.38 1.75
CA ALA A 252 1.69 -5.45 2.75
C ALA A 252 1.15 -4.99 4.12
N ALA A 253 1.57 -3.80 4.58
CA ALA A 253 1.05 -3.19 5.82
C ALA A 253 -0.48 -3.00 5.78
N LEU A 254 -1.01 -2.66 4.61
CA LEU A 254 -2.45 -2.47 4.37
C LEU A 254 -3.20 -3.75 3.98
N ARG A 255 -2.51 -4.89 3.89
CA ARG A 255 -3.03 -6.18 3.42
C ARG A 255 -3.65 -6.10 2.00
N LEU A 256 -3.02 -5.32 1.13
CA LEU A 256 -3.41 -5.18 -0.27
C LEU A 256 -2.64 -6.18 -1.14
N GLU A 257 -3.23 -7.37 -1.32
CA GLU A 257 -2.59 -8.47 -2.06
C GLU A 257 -2.38 -8.17 -3.55
N ASP A 258 -3.14 -7.24 -4.13
CA ASP A 258 -3.10 -6.92 -5.56
C ASP A 258 -2.40 -5.59 -5.88
N ALA A 259 -1.67 -5.00 -4.93
CA ALA A 259 -1.02 -3.68 -5.07
C ALA A 259 0.49 -3.71 -4.76
N GLY A 260 1.16 -2.61 -5.06
CA GLY A 260 2.52 -2.33 -4.59
C GLY A 260 3.65 -2.93 -5.44
N VAL A 261 3.34 -3.75 -6.42
CA VAL A 261 4.32 -4.34 -7.35
C VAL A 261 3.76 -4.37 -8.77
N ILE A 262 4.61 -4.11 -9.76
CA ILE A 262 4.30 -4.31 -11.19
C ILE A 262 4.58 -5.76 -11.57
N ALA A 263 3.57 -6.61 -11.41
CA ALA A 263 3.65 -8.04 -11.74
C ALA A 263 2.31 -8.56 -12.29
N PRO A 264 2.33 -9.66 -13.08
CA PRO A 264 1.11 -10.27 -13.60
C PRO A 264 0.03 -10.52 -12.54
N GLY A 265 -1.21 -10.20 -12.86
CA GLY A 265 -2.38 -10.34 -11.99
C GLY A 265 -2.61 -9.18 -11.00
N LYS A 266 -1.58 -8.35 -10.74
CA LYS A 266 -1.70 -7.16 -9.87
C LYS A 266 -2.50 -6.06 -10.56
N ARG A 267 -3.08 -5.16 -9.77
CA ARG A 267 -3.75 -3.95 -10.25
C ARG A 267 -2.75 -3.03 -10.94
N ALA A 268 -3.18 -2.40 -12.03
CA ALA A 268 -2.36 -1.54 -12.86
C ALA A 268 -2.30 -0.09 -12.36
N ASP A 269 -1.98 0.12 -11.08
CA ASP A 269 -1.76 1.46 -10.50
C ASP A 269 -0.27 1.83 -10.61
N MET A 270 0.09 2.65 -11.60
CA MET A 270 1.49 2.93 -11.96
C MET A 270 1.70 4.38 -12.39
N LEU A 271 2.94 4.85 -12.23
CA LEU A 271 3.40 6.14 -12.71
C LEU A 271 4.49 5.96 -13.76
N LEU A 272 4.33 6.64 -14.89
CA LEU A 272 5.41 6.82 -15.86
C LEU A 272 6.04 8.20 -15.62
N LEU A 273 7.32 8.20 -15.27
CA LEU A 273 8.06 9.39 -14.86
C LEU A 273 9.06 9.80 -15.94
N SER A 274 9.21 11.10 -16.15
CA SER A 274 10.19 11.66 -17.09
C SER A 274 11.62 11.71 -16.53
N GLY A 275 11.78 11.67 -15.20
CA GLY A 275 13.08 11.69 -14.52
C GLY A 275 13.33 10.41 -13.73
N ASN A 276 14.59 10.12 -13.40
CA ASN A 276 15.01 8.90 -12.71
C ASN A 276 14.77 8.98 -11.19
N PRO A 277 13.78 8.28 -10.62
CA PRO A 277 13.53 8.33 -9.18
C PRO A 277 14.57 7.51 -8.37
N ALA A 278 15.37 6.67 -9.02
CA ALA A 278 16.45 5.91 -8.36
C ALA A 278 17.70 6.76 -8.10
N GLU A 279 17.85 7.87 -8.84
CA GLU A 279 18.91 8.87 -8.62
C GLU A 279 18.45 9.99 -7.68
N ASP A 280 17.23 10.50 -7.90
CA ASP A 280 16.64 11.57 -7.09
C ASP A 280 15.13 11.37 -6.94
N LEU A 281 14.66 11.19 -5.71
CA LEU A 281 13.25 11.04 -5.38
C LEU A 281 12.41 12.29 -5.71
N GLY A 282 13.03 13.46 -5.90
CA GLY A 282 12.37 14.65 -6.45
C GLY A 282 11.69 14.40 -7.79
N ASN A 283 12.20 13.44 -8.58
CA ASN A 283 11.65 13.05 -9.88
C ASN A 283 10.28 12.35 -9.78
N LEU A 284 9.82 11.95 -8.60
CA LEU A 284 8.47 11.42 -8.39
C LEU A 284 7.35 12.42 -8.70
N THR A 285 7.69 13.72 -8.79
CA THR A 285 6.76 14.78 -9.21
C THR A 285 6.66 14.95 -10.73
N GLN A 286 7.62 14.42 -11.49
CA GLN A 286 7.70 14.55 -12.95
C GLN A 286 6.88 13.47 -13.66
N VAL A 287 5.59 13.43 -13.34
CA VAL A 287 4.66 12.41 -13.87
C VAL A 287 4.30 12.73 -15.32
N ALA A 288 4.80 11.92 -16.24
CA ALA A 288 4.43 11.96 -17.66
C ALA A 288 3.03 11.37 -17.89
N MET A 289 2.70 10.29 -17.17
CA MET A 289 1.41 9.62 -17.27
C MET A 289 1.09 8.85 -15.97
N ARG A 290 -0.19 8.85 -15.61
CA ARG A 290 -0.77 7.93 -14.61
C ARG A 290 -1.50 6.82 -15.33
N ILE A 291 -1.32 5.59 -14.87
CA ILE A 291 -1.99 4.40 -15.39
C ILE A 291 -2.72 3.79 -14.20
N GLY A 292 -4.01 3.46 -14.38
CA GLY A 292 -4.88 2.98 -13.32
C GLY A 292 -5.77 4.08 -12.73
N ASP A 293 -6.46 3.73 -11.64
CA ASP A 293 -7.53 4.55 -11.05
C ASP A 293 -7.07 5.37 -9.82
N ARG A 294 -5.78 5.31 -9.45
CA ARG A 294 -5.19 5.98 -8.28
C ARG A 294 -4.09 6.99 -8.62
#